data_AF-A0A183U9I5-F1
#
_entry.id   AF-A0A183U9I5-F1
#
_cell.length_a   1.000
_cell.length_b   1.000
_cell.length_c   1.000
_cell.angle_alpha   90.00
_cell.angle_beta   90.00
_cell.angle_gamma   90.00
#
_symmetry.space_group_name_H-M   'P 1'
#
loop_
_entity.id
_entity.type
_entity.pdbx_description
1 polymer ?
#
loop_
_entity_poly.entity_id
_entity_poly.type
_entity_poly.pdbx_seq_one_letter_code
_entity_poly.pdbx_strand_id
1 'polypeptide(L)' 'MFGFFFLKIFYSIFRFYFENPGIFTPDQVKELKKSTLSRVICNNGDHFELISEDAFLLPHGSMTPCTAIPQINLNKWKE' A
#
# COMPACT_ATOMS: atom_id res chain seq x y z
N MET A 1 -27.74 -8.91 6.54
CA MET A 1 -28.09 -7.48 6.33
C MET A 1 -26.89 -6.53 6.36
N PHE A 2 -25.65 -6.99 6.55
CA PHE A 2 -24.44 -6.15 6.38
C PHE A 2 -23.92 -6.10 4.92
N GLY A 3 -24.10 -7.15 4.12
CA GLY A 3 -23.52 -7.25 2.77
C GLY A 3 -24.13 -6.35 1.69
N PHE A 4 -25.43 -6.05 1.76
CA PHE A 4 -26.11 -5.22 0.74
C PHE A 4 -25.80 -3.72 0.85
N PHE A 5 -25.48 -3.22 2.05
CA PHE A 5 -25.08 -1.82 2.26
C PHE A 5 -23.70 -1.53 1.65
N PHE A 6 -22.75 -2.45 1.76
CA PHE A 6 -21.43 -2.32 1.10
C PHE A 6 -21.57 -2.25 -0.43
N LEU A 7 -22.43 -3.07 -1.04
CA LEU A 7 -22.58 -3.12 -2.50
C LEU A 7 -23.17 -1.82 -3.10
N LYS A 8 -24.14 -1.20 -2.40
CA LYS A 8 -24.83 0.00 -2.90
C LYS A 8 -23.99 1.28 -2.78
N ILE A 9 -23.10 1.36 -1.78
CA ILE A 9 -22.13 2.45 -1.65
C ILE A 9 -21.01 2.31 -2.69
N PHE A 10 -20.61 1.07 -3.03
CA PHE A 10 -19.57 0.78 -4.02
C PHE A 10 -19.83 1.40 -5.40
N TYR A 11 -21.08 1.45 -5.84
CA TYR A 11 -21.41 1.85 -7.20
C TYR A 11 -21.29 3.36 -7.49
N SER A 12 -21.41 4.24 -6.48
CA SER A 12 -21.41 5.70 -6.69
C SER A 12 -20.22 6.43 -6.05
N ILE A 13 -19.75 6.00 -4.87
CA ILE A 13 -18.71 6.74 -4.11
C ILE A 13 -17.30 6.28 -4.48
N PHE A 14 -17.13 5.03 -4.91
CA PHE A 14 -15.83 4.43 -5.15
C PHE A 14 -15.39 4.46 -6.61
N ARG A 15 -15.91 5.38 -7.44
CA ARG A 15 -15.58 5.48 -8.88
C ARG A 15 -14.07 5.43 -9.13
N PHE A 16 -13.29 6.09 -8.27
CA PHE A 16 -11.83 6.17 -8.37
C PHE A 16 -11.08 5.21 -7.44
N TYR A 17 -11.72 4.16 -6.96
CA TYR A 17 -11.04 3.11 -6.21
C TYR A 17 -9.92 2.50 -7.07
N PHE A 18 -8.73 2.33 -6.48
CA PHE A 18 -7.50 2.07 -7.24
C PHE A 18 -7.50 0.72 -7.98
N GLU A 19 -8.33 -0.24 -7.57
CA GLU A 19 -8.46 -1.53 -8.29
C GLU A 19 -9.54 -1.49 -9.38
N ASN A 20 -10.30 -0.39 -9.51
CA ASN A 20 -11.29 -0.30 -10.56
C ASN A 20 -10.61 -0.25 -11.94
N PRO A 21 -11.14 -0.98 -12.93
CA PRO A 21 -10.61 -0.95 -14.29
C PRO A 21 -10.56 0.48 -14.86
N GLY A 22 -9.44 0.82 -15.49
CA GLY A 22 -9.24 2.12 -16.15
C GLY A 22 -8.79 3.26 -15.24
N ILE A 23 -8.64 3.06 -13.92
CA ILE A 23 -8.04 4.06 -13.02
C ILE A 23 -6.51 4.01 -13.07
N PHE A 24 -5.96 2.79 -12.98
CA PHE A 24 -4.53 2.51 -13.11
C PHE A 24 -4.33 1.38 -14.12
N THR A 25 -3.15 1.32 -14.73
CA THR A 25 -2.76 0.17 -15.56
C THR A 25 -2.54 -1.08 -14.69
N PRO A 26 -2.59 -2.30 -15.24
CA PRO A 26 -2.33 -3.51 -14.47
C PRO A 26 -0.95 -3.50 -13.77
N ASP A 27 0.06 -2.94 -14.44
CA ASP A 27 1.40 -2.76 -13.89
C ASP A 27 1.41 -1.78 -12.71
N GLN A 28 0.70 -0.66 -12.83
CA GLN A 28 0.57 0.32 -11.76
C GLN A 28 -0.16 -0.25 -10.54
N VAL A 29 -1.24 -1.02 -10.73
CA VAL A 29 -1.94 -1.71 -9.62
C VAL A 29 -1.00 -2.69 -8.92
N LYS A 30 -0.18 -3.44 -9.68
CA LYS A 30 0.81 -4.37 -9.10
C LYS A 30 1.84 -3.64 -8.24
N GLU A 31 2.26 -2.44 -8.62
CA GLU A 31 3.16 -1.61 -7.82
C GLU A 31 2.47 -1.01 -6.58
N LEU A 32 1.22 -0.54 -6.71
CA LEU A 32 0.44 -0.02 -5.58
C LEU A 32 0.22 -1.08 -4.49
N LYS A 33 0.01 -2.35 -4.87
CA LYS A 33 -0.15 -3.47 -3.92
C LYS A 33 1.11 -3.79 -3.10
N LYS A 34 2.27 -3.24 -3.46
CA LYS A 34 3.50 -3.36 -2.65
C LYS A 34 3.56 -2.36 -1.49
N SER A 35 2.65 -1.40 -1.45
CA SER A 35 2.65 -0.35 -0.44
C SER A 35 2.42 -0.95 0.95
N THR A 36 3.30 -0.62 1.90
CA THR A 36 3.13 -0.94 3.32
C THR A 36 3.30 0.33 4.15
N LEU A 37 2.64 0.41 5.31
CA LEU A 37 2.85 1.54 6.22
C LEU A 37 4.31 1.61 6.69
N SER A 38 4.96 0.46 6.88
CA SER A 38 6.39 0.37 7.21
C SER A 38 7.26 1.04 6.14
N ARG A 39 6.97 0.82 4.85
CA ARG A 39 7.67 1.51 3.75
C ARG A 39 7.43 3.02 3.79
N VAL A 40 6.20 3.46 4.06
CA VAL A 40 5.88 4.89 4.18
C VAL A 40 6.70 5.53 5.31
N ILE A 41 6.81 4.88 6.47
CA ILE A 41 7.60 5.36 7.59
C ILE A 41 9.10 5.39 7.23
N CYS A 42 9.65 4.31 6.67
CA CYS A 42 11.05 4.26 6.24
C CYS A 42 11.44 5.40 5.27
N ASN A 43 10.52 5.80 4.40
CA ASN A 43 10.80 6.83 3.38
C ASN A 43 10.66 8.27 3.90
N ASN A 44 9.93 8.48 4.99
CA ASN A 44 9.56 9.83 5.46
C ASN A 44 10.04 10.14 6.89
N GLY A 45 10.42 9.13 7.66
CA GLY A 45 10.90 9.30 9.02
C GLY A 45 12.41 9.58 9.06
N ASP A 46 12.83 10.48 9.94
CA ASP A 46 14.24 10.75 10.17
C ASP A 46 14.92 9.55 10.85
N HIS A 47 15.98 9.03 10.24
CA HIS A 47 16.86 7.99 10.81
C HIS A 47 16.20 6.62 11.13
N PHE A 48 15.13 6.22 10.43
CA PHE A 48 14.62 4.85 10.52
C PHE A 48 15.46 3.89 9.69
N GLU A 49 16.40 3.19 10.33
CA GLU A 49 17.18 2.12 9.68
C GLU A 49 16.49 0.74 9.79
N LEU A 50 15.78 0.52 10.90
CA LEU A 50 15.10 -0.73 11.23
C LEU A 50 13.62 -0.45 11.56
N ILE A 51 12.72 -1.32 11.12
CA ILE A 51 11.28 -1.23 11.37
C ILE A 51 10.64 -2.61 11.49
N SER A 52 9.49 -2.72 12.14
CA SER A 52 8.66 -3.92 12.01
C SER A 52 8.23 -4.11 10.56
N GLU A 53 8.26 -5.34 10.04
CA GLU A 53 7.78 -5.63 8.69
C GLU A 53 6.31 -5.22 8.52
N ASP A 54 5.49 -5.52 9.53
CA ASP A 54 4.12 -5.03 9.66
C ASP A 54 4.03 -3.98 10.78
N ALA A 55 3.79 -2.72 10.40
CA ALA A 55 3.66 -1.60 11.33
C ALA A 55 2.42 -1.69 12.25
N PHE A 56 1.48 -2.59 11.99
CA PHE A 56 0.31 -2.82 12.86
C PHE A 56 0.57 -3.87 13.95
N LEU A 57 1.67 -4.61 13.87
CA LEU A 57 2.05 -5.64 14.83
C LEU A 57 3.17 -5.14 15.74
N LEU A 58 3.13 -5.55 17.00
CA LEU A 58 4.23 -5.31 17.92
C LEU A 58 5.43 -6.19 17.50
N PRO A 59 6.64 -5.64 17.41
CA PRO A 59 7.82 -6.41 17.03
C PRO A 59 8.17 -7.42 18.13
N HIS A 60 8.04 -8.71 17.83
CA HIS A 60 8.46 -9.80 18.72
C HIS A 60 9.96 -10.13 18.51
N GLY A 61 10.81 -9.14 18.77
CA GLY A 61 12.27 -9.32 18.84
C GLY A 61 13.01 -9.33 17.49
N SER A 62 12.32 -9.20 16.36
CA SER A 62 12.96 -8.97 15.06
C SER A 62 12.48 -7.65 14.46
N MET A 63 13.44 -6.86 14.01
CA MET A 63 13.22 -5.64 13.24
C MET A 63 13.89 -5.85 11.88
N THR A 64 13.25 -5.36 10.84
CA THR A 64 13.67 -5.53 9.46
C THR A 64 14.34 -4.24 8.97
N PRO A 65 15.49 -4.31 8.28
CA PRO A 65 16.08 -3.15 7.65
C PRO A 65 15.13 -2.49 6.65
N CYS A 66 15.09 -1.15 6.65
CA CYS A 66 14.28 -0.41 5.69
C CYS A 66 14.67 -0.70 4.23
N THR A 67 15.88 -1.19 3.96
CA THR A 67 16.31 -1.64 2.62
C THR A 67 15.65 -2.95 2.18
N ALA A 68 15.17 -3.78 3.11
CA ALA A 68 14.53 -5.07 2.84
C ALA A 68 13.00 -4.96 2.65
N ILE A 69 12.38 -3.85 3.08
CA ILE A 69 10.95 -3.62 2.84
C ILE A 69 10.71 -3.42 1.33
N PRO A 70 9.65 -3.92 0.70
CA PRO A 70 9.38 -3.65 -0.71
C PRO A 70 9.18 -2.15 -0.99
N GLN A 71 9.59 -1.68 -2.17
CA GLN A 71 9.39 -0.30 -2.63
C GLN A 71 8.58 -0.29 -3.93
N ILE A 72 7.69 0.70 -4.05
CA ILE A 72 6.92 0.97 -5.27
C ILE A 72 7.90 1.41 -6.38
N ASN A 73 7.82 0.77 -7.54
CA ASN A 73 8.54 1.22 -8.72
C ASN A 73 7.72 2.28 -9.49
N LEU A 74 8.02 3.56 -9.25
CA LEU A 74 7.32 4.67 -9.89
C LEU A 74 7.61 4.83 -11.39
N ASN A 75 8.57 4.08 -11.96
CA ASN A 75 8.80 4.09 -13.41
C ASN A 75 7.58 3.60 -14.21
N LYS A 76 6.60 2.95 -13.57
CA LYS A 76 5.32 2.56 -14.18
C LYS A 76 4.37 3.74 -14.46
N TRP A 77 4.72 4.94 -14.01
CA TRP A 77 4.00 6.19 -14.29
C TRP A 77 4.75 7.12 -15.24
N LYS A 78 5.89 6.69 -15.77
CA LYS A 78 6.62 7.47 -16.77
C LYS A 78 5.83 7.50 -18.08
N GLU A 79 5.69 8.69 -18.66
CA GLU A 79 5.14 8.92 -20.00
C GLU A 79 6.11 8.51 -21.11
#